data_AF-A0A163B4W0-F1
#
_entry.id   AF-A0A163B4W0-F1
#
_cell.length_a   1.000
_cell.length_b   1.000
_cell.length_c   1.000
_cell.angle_alpha   90.00
_cell.angle_beta   90.00
_cell.angle_gamma   90.00
#
_symmetry.space_group_name_H-M   'P 1'
#
loop_
_entity.id
_entity.type
_entity.pdbx_description
1 polymer ?
#
loop_
_entity_poly.entity_id
_entity_poly.type
_entity_poly.pdbx_seq_one_letter_code
_entity_poly.pdbx_strand_id
1 'polypeptide(L)'
;MKNNGDITFESLTQVWTKQDKWKPINGIFGKDDIKLKGHRCGVAGKLYKSLKKREAEDKLIVIIIDKFKTSKTRSLCFFDNMKIINTKLFKGVAVVSCKQCNKVWQRDSNADKNMMSISESIWPGERRPDVFTPKKK
;
A
#
# COMPACT_ATOMS: atom_id res chain seq x y z
N MET A 1 8.99 -38.48 4.31
CA MET A 1 9.30 -37.59 3.17
C MET A 1 7.97 -37.15 2.57
N LYS A 2 7.58 -35.89 2.73
CA LYS A 2 6.36 -35.35 2.09
C LYS A 2 6.83 -34.53 0.89
N ASN A 3 6.32 -34.89 -0.29
CA ASN A 3 6.64 -34.27 -1.56
C ASN A 3 6.17 -32.81 -1.53
N ASN A 4 7.12 -31.88 -1.56
CA ASN A 4 6.84 -30.48 -1.88
C ASN A 4 6.67 -30.43 -3.41
N GLY A 5 5.43 -30.55 -3.88
CA GLY A 5 5.11 -30.32 -5.28
C GLY A 5 5.47 -28.87 -5.61
N ASP A 6 6.31 -28.70 -6.63
CA ASP A 6 6.73 -27.39 -7.12
C ASP A 6 5.50 -26.57 -7.51
N ILE A 7 5.21 -25.57 -6.67
CA ILE A 7 4.18 -24.57 -6.94
C ILE A 7 4.73 -23.67 -8.04
N THR A 8 4.25 -23.85 -9.26
CA THR A 8 4.66 -23.03 -10.42
C THR A 8 4.06 -21.64 -10.31
N PHE A 9 4.76 -20.63 -10.85
CA PHE A 9 4.29 -19.24 -10.90
C PHE A 9 2.86 -19.11 -11.47
N GLU A 10 2.55 -19.91 -12.49
CA GLU A 10 1.21 -19.99 -13.11
C GLU A 10 0.13 -20.56 -12.18
N SER A 11 0.49 -21.53 -11.33
CA SER A 11 -0.46 -22.09 -10.35
C SER A 11 -0.82 -21.07 -9.27
N LEU A 12 0.13 -20.22 -8.87
CA LEU A 12 -0.12 -19.11 -7.95
C LEU A 12 -1.03 -18.07 -8.61
N THR A 13 -0.69 -17.58 -9.81
CA THR A 13 -1.52 -16.56 -10.50
C THR A 13 -2.95 -17.05 -10.77
N GLN A 14 -3.15 -18.36 -11.03
CA GLN A 14 -4.50 -18.94 -11.15
C GLN A 14 -5.28 -19.05 -9.84
N VAL A 15 -4.61 -19.36 -8.71
CA VAL A 15 -5.26 -19.35 -7.38
C VAL A 15 -5.69 -17.93 -7.01
N TRP A 16 -4.85 -16.93 -7.25
CA TRP A 16 -5.13 -15.51 -7.00
C TRP A 16 -6.25 -14.94 -7.88
N THR A 17 -6.35 -15.35 -9.15
CA THR A 17 -7.42 -14.87 -10.05
C THR A 17 -8.78 -15.54 -9.80
N LYS A 18 -8.81 -16.75 -9.22
CA LYS A 18 -10.06 -17.49 -8.93
C LYS A 18 -10.62 -17.22 -7.54
N GLN A 19 -9.78 -16.95 -6.52
CA GLN A 19 -10.27 -16.86 -5.14
C GLN A 19 -10.84 -15.52 -4.72
N ASP A 20 -10.53 -14.42 -5.39
CA ASP A 20 -11.07 -13.14 -4.95
C ASP A 20 -11.54 -12.23 -6.10
N LYS A 21 -12.86 -12.19 -6.29
CA LYS A 21 -13.51 -10.96 -6.74
C LYS A 21 -13.39 -9.91 -5.63
N TRP A 22 -12.18 -9.37 -5.42
CA TRP A 22 -11.99 -8.20 -4.58
C TRP A 22 -12.75 -7.02 -5.20
N LYS A 23 -13.89 -6.66 -4.60
CA LYS A 23 -14.49 -5.35 -4.86
C LYS A 23 -13.56 -4.30 -4.25
N PRO A 24 -13.07 -3.31 -5.01
CA PRO A 24 -12.23 -2.24 -4.47
C PRO A 24 -13.03 -1.50 -3.38
N ILE A 25 -12.64 -1.67 -2.13
CA ILE A 25 -13.23 -0.95 -1.00
C ILE A 25 -12.68 0.46 -1.03
N ASN A 26 -13.52 1.43 -1.40
CA ASN A 26 -13.42 2.88 -1.20
C ASN A 26 -12.02 3.42 -0.84
N GLY A 27 -11.08 3.31 -1.79
CA GLY A 27 -9.70 3.75 -1.63
C GLY A 27 -9.10 4.06 -3.00
N ILE A 28 -9.10 5.34 -3.37
CA ILE A 28 -8.42 5.96 -4.53
C ILE A 28 -8.91 5.53 -5.93
N PHE A 29 -9.31 4.28 -6.17
CA PHE A 29 -9.91 3.87 -7.43
C PHE A 29 -11.32 4.45 -7.58
N GLY A 30 -11.52 5.33 -8.56
CA GLY A 30 -12.75 6.09 -8.77
C GLY A 30 -12.73 7.53 -8.25
N LYS A 31 -11.61 8.01 -7.71
CA LYS A 31 -11.41 9.41 -7.26
C LYS A 31 -10.29 10.12 -8.04
N ASP A 32 -9.97 9.63 -9.23
CA ASP A 32 -8.97 10.22 -10.15
C ASP A 32 -9.30 11.68 -10.53
N ASP A 33 -10.54 12.11 -10.31
CA ASP A 33 -11.07 13.42 -10.66
C ASP A 33 -11.02 14.46 -9.52
N ILE A 34 -10.49 14.13 -8.33
CA ILE A 34 -10.36 15.13 -7.26
C ILE A 34 -9.29 16.16 -7.65
N LYS A 35 -9.77 17.30 -8.18
CA LYS A 35 -8.96 18.46 -8.56
C LYS A 35 -8.32 19.10 -7.34
N LEU A 36 -7.01 18.84 -7.15
CA LEU A 36 -6.16 19.75 -6.40
C LEU A 36 -5.89 20.99 -7.28
N LYS A 37 -6.21 22.17 -6.78
CA LYS A 37 -6.08 23.45 -7.51
C LYS A 37 -4.66 23.58 -8.07
N GLY A 38 -4.55 23.64 -9.40
CA GLY A 38 -3.27 23.79 -10.13
C GLY A 38 -2.52 22.50 -10.47
N HIS A 39 -3.08 21.30 -10.20
CA HIS A 39 -2.42 20.02 -10.53
C HIS A 39 -3.22 19.22 -11.57
N ARG A 40 -2.50 18.51 -12.46
CA ARG A 40 -3.12 17.60 -13.44
C ARG A 40 -3.76 16.42 -12.70
N CYS A 41 -5.04 16.18 -12.95
CA CYS A 41 -5.80 15.07 -12.36
C CYS A 41 -5.59 13.77 -13.17
N GLY A 42 -5.94 12.63 -12.57
CA GLY A 42 -5.87 11.33 -13.24
C GLY A 42 -4.47 10.77 -13.50
N VAL A 43 -3.41 11.35 -12.92
CA VAL A 43 -2.04 10.81 -13.02
C VAL A 43 -1.97 9.41 -12.40
N ALA A 44 -2.65 9.20 -11.26
CA ALA A 44 -2.75 7.89 -10.61
C ALA A 44 -3.43 6.86 -11.53
N GLY A 45 -4.60 7.19 -12.10
CA GLY A 45 -5.27 6.35 -13.09
C GLY A 45 -4.41 6.03 -14.33
N LYS A 46 -3.66 7.01 -14.88
CA LYS A 46 -2.73 6.76 -16.00
C LYS A 46 -1.58 5.83 -15.60
N LEU A 47 -0.97 6.06 -14.43
CA LEU A 47 0.10 5.19 -13.92
C LEU A 47 -0.41 3.76 -13.75
N TYR A 48 -1.59 3.59 -13.13
CA TYR A 48 -2.18 2.27 -12.94
C TYR A 48 -2.46 1.55 -14.27
N LYS A 49 -3.06 2.23 -15.25
CA LYS A 49 -3.30 1.65 -16.58
C LYS A 49 -1.99 1.18 -17.23
N SER A 50 -0.93 1.98 -17.13
CA SER A 50 0.39 1.62 -17.65
C SER A 50 0.99 0.41 -16.92
N LEU A 51 0.82 0.32 -15.59
CA LEU A 51 1.27 -0.83 -14.80
C LEU A 51 0.49 -2.09 -15.16
N LYS A 52 -0.85 -2.02 -15.24
CA LYS A 52 -1.69 -3.17 -15.64
C LYS A 52 -1.42 -3.65 -17.07
N LYS A 53 -1.07 -2.76 -17.99
CA LYS A 53 -0.60 -3.17 -19.32
C LYS A 53 0.66 -4.02 -19.23
N ARG A 54 1.63 -3.63 -18.41
CA ARG A 54 2.87 -4.41 -18.22
C ARG A 54 2.65 -5.71 -17.45
N GLU A 55 1.67 -5.75 -16.55
CA GLU A 55 1.22 -6.98 -15.91
C GLU A 55 0.66 -7.98 -16.93
N ALA A 56 -0.20 -7.52 -17.85
CA ALA A 56 -0.73 -8.35 -18.93
C ALA A 56 0.33 -8.81 -19.95
N GLU A 57 1.50 -8.18 -19.95
CA GLU A 57 2.68 -8.57 -20.73
C GLU A 57 3.62 -9.48 -19.91
N ASP A 58 3.20 -9.94 -18.72
CA ASP A 58 3.98 -10.77 -17.78
C ASP A 58 5.33 -10.15 -17.35
N LYS A 59 5.48 -8.82 -17.46
CA LYS A 59 6.73 -8.10 -17.12
C LYS A 59 6.84 -7.71 -15.66
N LEU A 60 5.71 -7.66 -14.94
CA LEU A 60 5.63 -7.31 -13.53
C LEU A 60 4.32 -7.82 -12.92
N ILE A 61 4.23 -7.77 -11.60
CA ILE A 61 3.00 -8.08 -10.85
C ILE A 61 2.49 -6.78 -10.21
N VAL A 62 1.20 -6.48 -10.34
CA VAL A 62 0.58 -5.30 -9.74
C VAL A 62 -0.33 -5.71 -8.60
N ILE A 63 0.14 -5.49 -7.37
CA ILE A 63 -0.64 -5.69 -6.15
C ILE A 63 -1.23 -4.36 -5.71
N ILE A 64 -2.55 -4.31 -5.49
CA ILE A 64 -3.24 -3.13 -4.96
C ILE A 64 -3.42 -3.32 -3.46
N ILE A 65 -2.91 -2.37 -2.68
CA ILE A 65 -2.93 -2.42 -1.21
C ILE A 65 -3.71 -1.24 -0.68
N ASP A 66 -4.74 -1.50 0.15
CA ASP A 66 -5.48 -0.43 0.80
C ASP A 66 -4.59 0.38 1.77
N LYS A 67 -4.81 1.69 1.85
CA LYS A 67 -3.94 2.64 2.57
C LYS A 67 -4.20 2.73 4.07
N PHE A 68 -5.05 1.91 4.68
CA PHE A 68 -5.42 2.10 6.09
C PHE A 68 -4.21 2.25 7.03
N LYS A 69 -4.10 3.42 7.68
CA LYS A 69 -3.03 3.86 8.60
C LYS A 69 -1.58 3.81 8.08
N THR A 70 -1.31 3.46 6.82
CA THR A 70 0.07 3.27 6.33
C THR A 70 0.95 4.52 6.46
N SER A 71 0.39 5.72 6.33
CA SER A 71 1.15 6.97 6.52
C SER A 71 1.21 7.48 7.97
N LYS A 72 0.49 6.84 8.89
CA LYS A 72 0.34 7.26 10.30
C LYS A 72 1.02 6.31 11.26
N THR A 73 1.24 5.07 10.88
CA THR A 73 1.97 4.06 11.66
C THR A 73 3.44 4.06 11.26
N ARG A 74 4.37 4.04 12.22
CA ARG A 74 5.79 3.85 11.93
C ARG A 74 6.08 2.41 11.49
N SER A 75 6.76 2.22 10.36
CA SER A 75 7.14 0.88 9.85
C SER A 75 8.01 0.05 10.78
N LEU A 76 8.90 0.68 11.56
CA LEU A 76 9.83 -0.03 12.43
C LEU A 76 9.26 -0.44 13.80
N CYS A 77 8.26 0.27 14.33
CA CYS A 77 7.79 0.04 15.70
C CYS A 77 6.26 -0.02 15.83
N PHE A 78 5.54 0.06 14.71
CA PHE A 78 4.08 0.01 14.61
C PHE A 78 3.32 1.00 15.51
N PHE A 79 3.99 2.05 15.98
CA PHE A 79 3.37 3.13 16.76
C PHE A 79 2.65 4.10 15.83
N ASP A 80 1.39 4.44 16.13
CA ASP A 80 0.52 5.24 15.27
C ASP A 80 0.24 6.68 15.78
N ASN A 81 0.72 7.02 16.98
CA ASN A 81 0.57 8.36 17.56
C ASN A 81 1.74 9.28 17.20
N MET A 82 1.77 9.66 15.93
CA MET A 82 2.85 10.41 15.29
C MET A 82 2.71 11.93 15.46
N LYS A 83 3.82 12.63 15.73
CA LYS A 83 3.86 14.11 15.73
C LYS A 83 4.17 14.62 14.33
N ILE A 84 3.39 15.60 13.88
CA ILE A 84 3.61 16.29 12.60
C ILE A 84 4.69 17.36 12.79
N ILE A 85 5.67 17.40 11.89
CA ILE A 85 6.67 18.46 11.85
C ILE A 85 6.24 19.45 10.76
N ASN A 86 5.81 20.64 11.19
CA ASN A 86 5.41 21.71 10.29
C ASN A 86 6.64 22.51 9.82
N THR A 87 6.85 22.54 8.51
CA THR A 87 7.82 23.41 7.85
C THR A 87 7.11 24.64 7.29
N LYS A 88 7.55 25.84 7.70
CA LYS A 88 6.89 27.13 7.37
C LYS A 88 6.65 27.36 5.87
N LEU A 89 7.49 26.78 5.00
CA LEU A 89 7.44 26.97 3.54
C LEU A 89 6.64 25.90 2.79
N PHE A 90 6.17 24.84 3.46
CA PHE A 90 5.53 23.71 2.79
C PHE A 90 4.08 23.54 3.23
N LYS A 91 3.14 23.67 2.27
CA LYS A 91 1.73 23.36 2.48
C LYS A 91 1.50 21.86 2.36
N GLY A 92 1.77 21.14 3.43
CA GLY A 92 1.52 19.71 3.52
C GLY A 92 2.24 19.09 4.71
N VAL A 93 2.09 17.78 4.86
CA VAL A 93 2.81 17.07 5.91
C VAL A 93 3.73 16.03 5.28
N ALA A 94 4.93 16.50 4.95
CA ALA A 94 5.97 15.67 4.39
C ALA A 94 6.73 14.88 5.46
N VAL A 95 6.79 15.40 6.70
CA VAL A 95 7.68 14.88 7.74
C VAL A 95 6.92 14.65 9.04
N VAL A 96 7.17 13.50 9.67
CA VAL A 96 6.55 13.10 10.94
C VAL A 96 7.60 12.50 11.88
N SER A 97 7.37 12.56 13.19
CA SER A 97 8.24 11.99 14.21
C SER A 97 7.55 11.02 15.16
N CYS A 98 8.25 9.93 15.48
CA CYS A 98 7.80 8.97 16.49
C CYS A 98 8.10 9.51 17.86
N LYS A 99 7.13 9.44 18.78
CA LYS A 99 7.44 9.64 20.21
C LYS A 99 8.16 8.43 20.82
N GLN A 100 7.87 7.21 20.36
CA GLN A 100 8.43 6.00 20.96
C GLN A 100 9.92 5.82 20.64
N CYS A 101 10.32 6.03 19.38
CA CYS A 101 11.72 5.88 18.98
C CYS A 101 12.41 7.18 18.59
N ASN A 102 11.82 8.35 18.87
CA ASN A 102 12.43 9.68 18.71
C ASN A 102 13.13 9.93 17.36
N LYS A 103 12.66 9.28 16.28
CA LYS A 103 13.20 9.50 14.93
C LYS A 103 12.20 10.29 14.08
N VAL A 104 12.73 10.94 13.07
CA VAL A 104 12.00 11.73 12.08
C VAL A 104 12.11 11.01 10.72
N TRP A 105 11.07 11.07 9.90
CA TRP A 105 11.10 10.52 8.55
C TRP A 105 10.12 11.19 7.60
N GLN A 106 10.37 10.96 6.31
CA GLN A 106 9.47 11.35 5.23
C GLN A 106 8.25 10.43 5.21
N ARG A 107 7.06 11.03 5.23
CA ARG A 107 5.77 10.35 5.40
C ARG A 107 5.51 9.32 4.30
N ASP A 108 5.79 9.66 3.04
CA ASP A 108 5.44 8.77 1.93
C ASP A 108 6.39 7.58 1.86
N SER A 109 7.69 7.78 2.11
CA SER A 109 8.67 6.69 2.26
C SER A 109 8.29 5.71 3.37
N ASN A 110 7.71 6.20 4.47
CA ASN A 110 7.19 5.32 5.53
C ASN A 110 5.91 4.59 5.10
N ALA A 111 5.01 5.26 4.39
CA ALA A 111 3.81 4.64 3.85
C ALA A 111 4.14 3.53 2.85
N ASP A 112 5.14 3.76 1.98
CA ASP A 112 5.68 2.78 1.03
C ASP A 112 6.23 1.54 1.74
N LYS A 113 7.12 1.72 2.74
CA LYS A 113 7.63 0.61 3.55
C LYS A 113 6.53 -0.20 4.24
N ASN A 114 5.48 0.47 4.72
CA ASN A 114 4.33 -0.20 5.30
C ASN A 114 3.52 -0.97 4.26
N MET A 115 3.32 -0.41 3.05
CA MET A 115 2.68 -1.12 1.95
C MET A 115 3.48 -2.35 1.53
N MET A 116 4.81 -2.26 1.47
CA MET A 116 5.68 -3.40 1.20
C MET A 116 5.53 -4.48 2.27
N SER A 117 5.62 -4.13 3.55
CA SER A 117 5.44 -5.09 4.65
C SER A 117 4.06 -5.77 4.62
N ILE A 118 3.00 -5.03 4.27
CA ILE A 118 1.67 -5.62 4.05
C ILE A 118 1.72 -6.61 2.89
N SER A 119 2.34 -6.24 1.76
CA SER A 119 2.49 -7.13 0.60
C SER A 119 3.21 -8.42 0.96
N GLU A 120 4.33 -8.32 1.67
CA GLU A 120 5.16 -9.45 2.08
C GLU A 120 4.42 -10.40 3.02
N SER A 121 3.55 -9.90 3.90
CA SER A 121 2.71 -10.76 4.75
C SER A 121 1.59 -11.45 3.96
N ILE A 122 0.93 -10.74 3.04
CA ILE A 122 -0.21 -11.28 2.30
C ILE A 122 0.24 -12.28 1.23
N TRP A 123 1.42 -12.07 0.63
CA TRP A 123 1.96 -12.90 -0.44
C TRP A 123 2.02 -14.41 -0.13
N PRO A 124 2.56 -14.86 1.02
CA PRO A 124 2.56 -16.26 1.42
C PRO A 124 1.19 -16.77 1.93
N GLY A 125 0.13 -15.94 1.91
CA GLY A 125 -1.19 -16.27 2.41
C GLY A 125 -1.41 -15.97 3.89
N GLU A 126 -0.53 -15.20 4.53
CA GLU A 126 -0.79 -14.71 5.88
C GLU A 126 -1.83 -13.59 5.87
N ARG A 127 -2.30 -13.23 7.06
CA ARG A 127 -3.24 -12.12 7.23
C ARG A 127 -2.52 -10.79 7.18
N ARG A 128 -3.23 -9.78 6.70
CA ARG A 128 -2.82 -8.38 6.81
C ARG A 128 -2.54 -8.03 8.29
N PRO A 129 -1.43 -7.35 8.62
CA PRO A 129 -1.10 -7.03 10.00
C PRO A 129 -2.19 -6.18 10.65
N ASP A 130 -2.54 -6.51 11.90
CA ASP A 130 -3.68 -5.90 12.62
C ASP A 130 -3.60 -4.38 12.70
N VAL A 131 -2.40 -3.83 12.81
CA VAL A 131 -2.17 -2.37 12.84
C VAL A 131 -2.63 -1.67 11.55
N PHE A 132 -2.65 -2.40 10.43
CA PHE A 132 -3.10 -1.94 9.12
C PHE A 132 -4.48 -2.47 8.76
N THR A 133 -5.18 -3.11 9.68
CA THR A 133 -6.54 -3.64 9.47
C THR A 133 -7.56 -2.68 10.11
N PRO A 134 -8.57 -2.20 9.36
CA PRO A 134 -9.66 -1.43 9.93
C PRO A 134 -10.42 -2.28 10.96
N LYS A 135 -10.61 -1.75 12.17
CA LYS A 135 -11.51 -2.39 13.14
C LYS A 135 -12.94 -2.31 12.62
N LYS A 136 -13.60 -3.46 12.47
CA LYS A 136 -15.04 -3.50 12.20
C LYS A 136 -15.74 -2.87 13.40
N LYS A 137 -16.59 -1.87 13.14
CA LYS A 137 -17.49 -1.28 14.13
C LYS A 137 -18.73 -2.14 14.25
#